data_AF-A0A7S2IK84-F1
#
_entry.id   AF-A0A7S2IK84-F1
#
_cell.length_a   1.000
_cell.length_b   1.000
_cell.length_c   1.000
_cell.angle_alpha   90.00
_cell.angle_beta   90.00
_cell.angle_gamma   90.00
#
_symmetry.space_group_name_H-M   'P 1'
#
loop_
_entity.id
_entity.type
_entity.pdbx_description
1 polymer ?
#
loop_
_entity_poly.entity_id
_entity_poly.type
_entity_poly.pdbx_seq_one_letter_code
_entity_poly.pdbx_strand_id
1 'polypeptide(L)'
;TYPCSCTRLCAYGVQVPESQCAVVVPGTGERVLRNGEVIILDNTFKHLVYNNDMAEDRFVLMVEIWHPALTEVERHAIATTFAVKDKFTLTTLKKCPWGFSDDELSRAIASKDYKDLDFWRSIAHGLDERRS
;
A
#
# COMPACT_ATOMS: atom_id res chain seq x y z
N THR A 1 -3.01 0.59 -12.29
CA THR A 1 -2.93 -0.82 -11.85
C THR A 1 -1.60 -1.06 -11.19
N TYR A 2 -1.59 -1.62 -9.98
CA TYR A 2 -0.36 -1.94 -9.24
C TYR A 2 0.18 -3.30 -9.75
N PRO A 3 1.49 -3.50 -9.86
CA PRO A 3 2.05 -4.69 -10.51
C PRO A 3 2.11 -5.96 -9.64
N CYS A 4 1.61 -5.96 -8.40
CA CYS A 4 1.75 -7.12 -7.51
C CYS A 4 0.41 -7.69 -7.04
N SER A 5 0.21 -9.00 -7.24
CA SER A 5 -0.99 -9.76 -6.84
C SER A 5 -0.98 -10.34 -5.43
N CYS A 6 0.09 -10.07 -4.68
CA CYS A 6 0.29 -10.69 -3.38
C CYS A 6 -0.40 -9.93 -2.25
N THR A 7 -0.82 -8.68 -2.51
CA THR A 7 -1.57 -7.85 -1.58
C THR A 7 -2.94 -7.49 -2.16
N ARG A 8 -3.91 -7.29 -1.28
CA ARG A 8 -5.21 -6.70 -1.61
C ARG A 8 -5.28 -5.32 -0.99
N LEU A 9 -5.96 -4.42 -1.69
CA LEU A 9 -6.18 -3.06 -1.23
C LEU A 9 -7.54 -2.97 -0.52
N CYS A 10 -7.52 -2.56 0.73
CA CYS A 10 -8.69 -2.14 1.48
C CYS A 10 -8.76 -0.61 1.46
N ALA A 11 -9.88 -0.06 1.02
CA ALA A 11 -10.18 1.37 1.02
C ALA A 11 -11.30 1.62 2.05
N TYR A 12 -10.97 2.31 3.13
CA TYR A 12 -11.92 2.70 4.18
C TYR A 12 -12.27 4.18 4.07
N GLY A 13 -13.56 4.49 4.03
CA GLY A 13 -14.06 5.86 3.95
C GLY A 13 -13.91 6.59 5.29
N VAL A 14 -12.92 7.49 5.39
CA VAL A 14 -12.71 8.31 6.59
C VAL A 14 -13.60 9.55 6.55
N GLN A 15 -13.52 10.28 5.44
CA GLN A 15 -14.38 11.42 5.14
C GLN A 15 -14.64 11.42 3.63
N VAL A 16 -15.84 11.02 3.25
CA VAL A 16 -16.31 10.82 1.89
C VAL A 16 -17.56 11.67 1.71
N PRO A 17 -17.61 12.52 0.67
CA PRO A 17 -18.79 13.32 0.37
C PRO A 17 -20.04 12.44 0.14
N GLU A 18 -21.23 13.01 0.31
CA GLU A 18 -22.49 12.29 0.01
C GLU A 18 -22.67 12.01 -1.49
N SER A 19 -22.01 12.80 -2.33
CA SER A 19 -21.94 12.58 -3.77
C SER A 19 -21.23 11.26 -4.10
N GLN A 20 -21.50 10.71 -5.30
CA GLN A 20 -21.02 9.38 -5.65
C GLN A 20 -19.49 9.35 -5.80
N CYS A 21 -18.84 8.71 -4.83
CA CYS A 21 -17.47 8.26 -4.89
C CYS A 21 -17.45 6.75 -5.07
N ALA A 22 -16.85 6.24 -6.15
CA ALA A 22 -16.92 4.80 -6.41
C ALA A 22 -15.65 4.21 -7.03
N VAL A 23 -15.54 2.90 -6.87
CA VAL A 23 -14.56 2.03 -7.53
C VAL A 23 -15.31 1.12 -8.49
N VAL A 24 -14.82 1.04 -9.73
CA VAL A 24 -15.37 0.19 -10.78
C VAL A 24 -14.32 -0.80 -11.22
N VAL A 25 -14.64 -2.09 -11.14
CA VAL A 25 -13.85 -3.18 -11.73
C VAL A 25 -14.66 -3.77 -12.89
N PRO A 26 -14.11 -3.83 -14.12
CA PRO A 26 -14.83 -4.38 -15.27
C PRO A 26 -15.37 -5.79 -14.99
N GLY A 27 -16.67 -5.99 -15.22
CA GLY A 27 -17.34 -7.28 -15.01
C GLY A 27 -17.91 -7.52 -13.61
N THR A 28 -17.59 -6.71 -12.59
CA THR A 28 -18.13 -6.89 -11.22
C THR A 28 -19.10 -5.78 -10.79
N GLY A 29 -19.27 -4.77 -11.64
CA GLY A 29 -20.08 -3.58 -11.39
C GLY A 29 -19.38 -2.54 -10.51
N GLU A 30 -20.12 -1.49 -10.18
CA GLU A 30 -19.66 -0.38 -9.36
C GLU A 30 -19.77 -0.68 -7.86
N ARG A 31 -18.86 -0.13 -7.05
CA ARG A 31 -18.90 -0.12 -5.59
C ARG A 31 -18.73 1.31 -5.10
N VAL A 32 -19.80 1.87 -4.55
CA VAL A 32 -19.81 3.21 -3.95
C VAL A 32 -19.16 3.13 -2.57
N LEU A 33 -18.21 4.02 -2.30
CA LEU A 33 -17.56 4.17 -1.00
C LEU A 33 -18.34 5.19 -0.18
N ARG A 34 -18.61 4.87 1.09
CA ARG A 34 -19.27 5.77 2.05
C ARG A 34 -18.43 5.90 3.32
N ASN A 35 -18.75 6.90 4.13
CA ASN A 35 -18.14 7.07 5.46
C ASN A 35 -18.37 5.83 6.32
N GLY A 36 -17.30 5.34 6.94
CA GLY A 36 -17.33 4.14 7.78
C GLY A 36 -17.40 2.82 7.02
N GLU A 37 -17.47 2.83 5.70
CA GLU A 37 -17.51 1.60 4.88
C GLU A 37 -16.13 1.22 4.35
N VAL A 38 -15.95 -0.08 4.11
CA VAL A 38 -14.73 -0.66 3.53
C VAL A 38 -15.04 -1.27 2.17
N ILE A 39 -14.26 -0.91 1.15
CA ILE A 39 -14.18 -1.65 -0.10
C ILE A 39 -12.89 -2.44 -0.10
N ILE A 40 -12.99 -3.76 -0.28
CA ILE A 40 -11.84 -4.63 -0.51
C ILE A 40 -11.77 -4.90 -2.00
N LEU A 41 -10.65 -4.54 -2.62
CA LEU A 41 -10.37 -4.85 -4.02
C LEU A 41 -9.01 -5.53 -4.18
N ASP A 42 -8.93 -6.40 -5.18
CA ASP A 42 -7.66 -6.83 -5.72
C ASP A 42 -7.21 -5.79 -6.76
N ASN A 43 -6.17 -5.03 -6.44
CA ASN A 43 -5.70 -3.89 -7.23
C ASN A 43 -4.85 -4.30 -8.46
N THR A 44 -4.67 -5.61 -8.69
CA THR A 44 -4.08 -6.17 -9.92
C THR A 44 -5.05 -6.13 -11.08
N PHE A 45 -6.35 -6.23 -10.80
CA PHE A 45 -7.36 -6.08 -11.81
C PHE A 45 -7.42 -4.61 -12.24
N LYS A 46 -7.72 -4.39 -13.52
CA LYS A 46 -8.01 -3.05 -14.01
C LYS A 46 -9.17 -2.50 -13.20
N HIS A 47 -8.98 -1.31 -12.65
CA HIS A 47 -9.99 -0.63 -11.87
C HIS A 47 -9.96 0.85 -12.20
N LEU A 48 -11.11 1.49 -12.08
CA LEU A 48 -11.29 2.93 -12.19
C LEU A 48 -11.85 3.44 -10.87
N VAL A 49 -11.33 4.56 -10.40
CA VAL A 49 -11.82 5.25 -9.20
C VAL A 49 -12.21 6.66 -9.62
N TYR A 50 -13.38 7.11 -9.20
CA TYR A 50 -13.81 8.48 -9.45
C TYR A 50 -14.34 9.14 -8.18
N ASN A 51 -14.29 10.47 -8.16
CA ASN A 51 -14.99 11.35 -7.22
C ASN A 51 -15.79 12.32 -8.07
N ASN A 52 -17.13 12.30 -7.94
CA ASN A 52 -17.99 13.22 -8.68
C ASN A 52 -18.28 14.52 -7.92
N ASP A 53 -17.74 14.67 -6.70
CA ASP A 53 -17.79 15.94 -5.98
C ASP A 53 -16.79 16.95 -6.57
N MET A 54 -17.27 18.17 -6.80
CA MET A 54 -16.46 19.28 -7.30
C MET A 54 -16.05 20.26 -6.20
N ALA A 55 -16.64 20.15 -5.00
CA ALA A 55 -16.47 21.07 -3.89
C ALA A 55 -15.78 20.44 -2.68
N GLU A 56 -15.90 19.12 -2.50
CA GLU A 56 -15.36 18.41 -1.33
C GLU A 56 -14.31 17.35 -1.68
N ASP A 57 -13.25 17.32 -0.87
CA ASP A 57 -12.23 16.28 -0.93
C ASP A 57 -12.73 14.96 -0.33
N ARG A 58 -12.20 13.85 -0.87
CA ARG A 58 -12.41 12.52 -0.31
C ARG A 58 -11.15 12.02 0.39
N PHE A 59 -11.25 11.80 1.68
CA PHE A 59 -10.23 11.16 2.50
C PHE A 59 -10.52 9.67 2.68
N VAL A 60 -9.60 8.83 2.20
CA VAL A 60 -9.69 7.37 2.26
C VAL A 60 -8.45 6.83 2.96
N LEU A 61 -8.65 5.94 3.91
CA LEU A 61 -7.55 5.13 4.46
C LEU A 61 -7.33 3.93 3.56
N MET A 62 -6.15 3.86 2.95
CA MET A 62 -5.72 2.73 2.14
C MET A 62 -4.84 1.79 2.97
N VAL A 63 -5.24 0.53 3.06
CA VAL A 63 -4.49 -0.52 3.75
C VAL A 63 -4.23 -1.66 2.79
N GLU A 64 -2.97 -2.08 2.67
CA GLU A 64 -2.63 -3.30 1.95
C GLU A 64 -2.59 -4.49 2.91
N ILE A 65 -3.30 -5.56 2.57
CA ILE A 65 -3.33 -6.80 3.35
C ILE A 65 -2.83 -7.96 2.51
N TRP A 66 -2.20 -8.95 3.15
CA TRP A 66 -1.78 -10.18 2.48
C TRP A 66 -2.97 -10.92 1.88
N HIS A 67 -2.78 -11.47 0.68
CA HIS A 67 -3.76 -12.41 0.12
C HIS A 67 -3.92 -13.61 1.08
N PRO A 68 -5.15 -14.00 1.48
CA PRO A 68 -5.39 -15.00 2.53
C PRO A 68 -4.94 -16.42 2.15
N ALA A 69 -4.72 -16.68 0.87
CA ALA A 69 -4.18 -17.95 0.41
C ALA A 69 -2.64 -18.05 0.55
N LEU A 70 -1.95 -16.99 0.95
CA LEU A 70 -0.51 -17.01 1.14
C LEU A 70 -0.14 -17.65 2.48
N THR A 71 0.79 -18.58 2.42
CA THR A 71 1.47 -19.14 3.59
C THR A 71 2.41 -18.11 4.23
N GLU A 72 2.86 -18.38 5.47
CA GLU A 72 3.86 -17.53 6.14
C GLU A 72 5.18 -17.46 5.38
N VAL A 73 5.63 -18.59 4.82
CA VAL A 73 6.86 -18.65 4.04
C VAL A 73 6.77 -17.81 2.78
N GLU A 74 5.63 -17.87 2.06
CA GLU A 74 5.40 -17.03 0.89
C GLU A 74 5.36 -15.54 1.27
N ARG A 75 4.64 -15.17 2.34
CA ARG A 75 4.62 -13.79 2.85
C ARG A 75 6.03 -13.28 3.14
N HIS A 76 6.87 -14.09 3.79
CA HIS A 76 8.25 -13.73 4.09
C HIS A 76 9.10 -13.54 2.83
N ALA A 77 8.98 -14.46 1.86
CA ALA A 77 9.72 -14.39 0.60
C ALA A 77 9.32 -13.15 -0.24
N ILE A 78 8.03 -12.84 -0.31
CA ILE A 78 7.51 -11.67 -1.03
C ILE A 78 7.94 -10.37 -0.35
N ALA A 79 7.78 -10.28 0.97
CA ALA A 79 8.23 -9.12 1.73
C ALA A 79 9.74 -8.88 1.61
N THR A 80 10.55 -9.95 1.56
CA THR A 80 11.99 -9.84 1.29
C THR A 80 12.25 -9.28 -0.11
N THR A 81 11.48 -9.71 -1.10
CA THR A 81 11.58 -9.20 -2.48
C THR A 81 11.29 -7.70 -2.54
N PHE A 82 10.25 -7.23 -1.85
CA PHE A 82 9.95 -5.80 -1.74
C PHE A 82 11.02 -5.01 -1.00
N ALA A 83 11.54 -5.54 0.11
CA ALA A 83 12.64 -4.92 0.84
C ALA A 83 13.89 -4.74 -0.04
N VAL A 84 14.25 -5.74 -0.85
CA VAL A 84 15.35 -5.65 -1.82
C VAL A 84 15.06 -4.61 -2.90
N LYS A 85 13.84 -4.57 -3.43
CA LYS A 85 13.40 -3.58 -4.43
C LYS A 85 13.51 -2.16 -3.89
N ASP A 86 13.06 -1.90 -2.66
CA ASP A 86 13.06 -0.57 -2.07
C ASP A 86 14.48 -0.11 -1.74
N LYS A 87 15.32 -1.02 -1.21
CA LYS A 87 16.76 -0.80 -1.07
C LYS A 87 17.40 -0.42 -2.40
N PHE A 88 17.14 -1.17 -3.46
CA PHE A 88 17.69 -0.87 -4.80
C PHE A 88 17.20 0.49 -5.32
N THR A 89 15.92 0.80 -5.11
CA THR A 89 15.29 2.07 -5.49
C THR A 89 16.02 3.25 -4.83
N LEU A 90 16.30 3.17 -3.54
CA LEU A 90 17.02 4.23 -2.84
C LEU A 90 18.51 4.25 -3.20
N THR A 91 19.19 3.11 -3.12
CA THR A 91 20.65 3.05 -3.17
C THR A 91 21.22 3.17 -4.57
N THR A 92 20.57 2.55 -5.55
CA THR A 92 21.02 2.50 -6.94
C THR A 92 20.29 3.53 -7.79
N LEU A 93 18.96 3.58 -7.73
CA LEU A 93 18.18 4.50 -8.57
C LEU A 93 18.12 5.93 -8.02
N LYS A 94 18.55 6.15 -6.77
CA LYS A 94 18.50 7.45 -6.08
C LYS A 94 17.10 8.06 -6.06
N LYS A 95 16.08 7.21 -5.91
CA LYS A 95 14.67 7.60 -5.82
C LYS A 95 14.11 7.26 -4.44
N CYS A 96 13.14 8.03 -3.98
CA CYS A 96 12.38 7.69 -2.78
C CYS A 96 11.48 6.47 -3.08
N PRO A 97 11.60 5.35 -2.33
CA PRO A 97 10.65 4.26 -2.41
C PRO A 97 9.25 4.73 -2.00
N TRP A 98 8.22 4.10 -2.56
CA TRP A 98 6.85 4.48 -2.28
C TRP A 98 6.48 4.18 -0.82
N GLY A 99 5.73 5.08 -0.17
CA GLY A 99 5.23 4.87 1.19
C GLY A 99 6.16 5.33 2.32
N PHE A 100 7.34 5.90 2.01
CA PHE A 100 8.21 6.48 3.03
C PHE A 100 8.13 8.01 3.03
N SER A 101 8.16 8.60 4.23
CA SER A 101 8.30 10.05 4.40
C SER A 101 9.75 10.51 4.20
N ASP A 102 9.92 11.78 3.82
CA ASP A 102 11.25 12.41 3.70
C ASP A 102 12.02 12.36 5.02
N ASP A 103 11.34 12.46 6.16
CA ASP A 103 11.94 12.40 7.50
C ASP A 103 12.46 10.99 7.85
N GLU A 104 11.72 9.93 7.48
CA GLU A 104 12.16 8.55 7.67
C GLU A 104 13.39 8.26 6.82
N LEU A 105 13.37 8.66 5.54
CA LEU A 105 14.52 8.48 4.66
C LEU A 105 15.73 9.29 5.13
N SER A 106 15.53 10.54 5.54
CA SER A 106 16.61 11.41 6.02
C SER A 106 17.30 10.84 7.25
N ARG A 107 16.52 10.32 8.21
CA ARG A 107 17.07 9.64 9.40
C ARG A 107 17.85 8.38 9.01
N ALA A 108 17.29 7.55 8.13
CA ALA A 108 17.96 6.34 7.67
C ALA A 108 19.27 6.64 6.92
N ILE A 109 19.30 7.71 6.12
CA ILE A 109 20.51 8.16 5.40
C ILE A 109 21.59 8.63 6.39
N ALA A 110 21.20 9.39 7.41
CA ALA A 110 22.12 9.88 8.44
C ALA A 110 22.73 8.74 9.27
N SER A 111 21.92 7.76 9.69
CA SER A 111 22.40 6.56 10.42
C SER A 111 23.12 5.54 9.54
N LYS A 112 22.89 5.59 8.22
CA LYS A 112 23.30 4.60 7.21
C LYS A 112 22.57 3.25 7.29
N ASP A 113 21.49 3.15 8.09
CA ASP A 113 20.72 1.91 8.26
C ASP A 113 20.09 1.42 6.95
N TYR A 114 19.79 2.33 6.01
CA TYR A 114 19.26 2.00 4.70
C TYR A 114 20.14 1.04 3.87
N LYS A 115 21.40 0.84 4.26
CA LYS A 115 22.29 -0.14 3.62
C LYS A 115 22.02 -1.57 4.07
N ASP A 116 21.39 -1.76 5.23
CA ASP A 116 21.02 -3.07 5.75
C ASP A 116 19.69 -3.51 5.15
N LEU A 117 19.56 -4.80 4.79
CA LEU A 117 18.29 -5.35 4.34
C LEU A 117 17.28 -5.48 5.51
N ASP A 118 17.75 -5.66 6.74
CA ASP A 118 16.90 -5.75 7.92
C ASP A 118 16.12 -4.47 8.23
N PHE A 119 16.74 -3.32 7.96
CA PHE A 119 16.04 -2.04 7.97
C PHE A 119 14.80 -2.10 7.06
N TRP A 120 14.96 -2.48 5.79
CA TRP A 120 13.85 -2.51 4.84
C TRP A 120 12.77 -3.55 5.21
N ARG A 121 13.18 -4.69 5.77
CA ARG A 121 12.24 -5.73 6.24
C ARG A 121 11.39 -5.25 7.42
N SER A 122 11.99 -4.52 8.36
CA SER A 122 11.32 -4.07 9.59
C SER A 122 10.35 -2.90 9.35
N ILE A 123 10.69 -1.96 8.45
CA ILE A 123 9.89 -0.74 8.26
C ILE A 123 8.72 -0.96 7.28
N ALA A 124 8.90 -1.75 6.22
CA ALA A 124 7.92 -1.81 5.13
C ALA A 124 6.78 -2.83 5.36
N HIS A 125 7.04 -3.95 6.04
CA HIS A 125 6.12 -5.10 6.04
C HIS A 125 5.89 -5.74 7.41
N GLY A 126 6.31 -5.08 8.50
CA GLY A 126 5.99 -5.51 9.86
C GLY A 126 6.59 -6.86 10.26
N LEU A 127 7.70 -7.27 9.65
CA LEU A 127 8.36 -8.56 9.89
C LEU A 127 9.26 -8.57 11.15
N ASP A 128 9.14 -7.57 12.04
CA ASP A 128 9.91 -7.59 13.29
C ASP A 128 9.23 -8.52 14.31
N GLU A 129 9.77 -9.73 14.46
CA GLU A 129 9.34 -10.72 15.46
C GLU A 129 9.45 -10.20 16.90
N ARG A 130 10.13 -9.07 17.15
CA ARG A 130 10.22 -8.44 18.48
C ARG A 130 9.00 -7.57 18.84
N ARG A 131 8.02 -7.43 17.93
CA ARG A 131 6.79 -6.65 18.14
C ARG A 131 5.53 -7.51 18.39
N SER A 132 5.67 -8.83 18.46
CA SER A 132 4.59 -9.76 18.85
C SER A 132 4.61 -10.11 20.34
#